data_AF-A0A814PSX8-F1
#
_entry.id   AF-A0A814PSX8-F1
#
_cell.length_a   1.000
_cell.length_b   1.000
_cell.length_c   1.000
_cell.angle_alpha   90.00
_cell.angle_beta   90.00
_cell.angle_gamma   90.00
#
_symmetry.space_group_name_H-M   'P 1'
#
loop_
_entity.id
_entity.type
_entity.pdbx_description
1 polymer ?
#
loop_
_entity_poly.entity_id
_entity_poly.type
_entity_poly.pdbx_seq_one_letter_code
_entity_poly.pdbx_strand_id
1 'polypeptide(L)'
;MAKLDPFRRSRRSTIISPTRYIREWHWHALSVLVCIACLLTFIAGYVNTICIVNAFRLPLTALTGSTSKMAIILAQGRFDIAFHFFLLIFSFAWGSFISAAIIGGSSFRIQHHYGFVLFLESIALGIGSLFENVHISLNSHWEALSPSAYLVCLGFGLQNGMCTTYSGAVIRTTHVTGTMTD
;
A
#
# COMPACT_ATOMS: atom_id res chain seq x y z
N MET A 1 -59.22 38.77 -34.59
CA MET A 1 -57.83 39.25 -34.44
C MET A 1 -57.40 38.98 -32.99
N ALA A 2 -56.89 37.78 -32.71
CA ALA A 2 -56.37 37.41 -31.39
C ALA A 2 -54.85 37.60 -31.39
N LYS A 3 -54.34 38.44 -30.49
CA LYS A 3 -52.90 38.70 -30.34
C LYS A 3 -52.20 37.42 -29.85
N LEU A 4 -51.28 36.91 -30.64
CA LEU A 4 -50.31 35.89 -30.22
C LEU A 4 -49.35 36.54 -29.22
N ASP A 5 -49.27 35.94 -28.03
CA ASP A 5 -48.41 36.38 -26.93
C ASP A 5 -46.94 35.98 -27.22
N PRO A 6 -45.99 36.92 -27.36
CA PRO A 6 -44.62 36.62 -27.83
C PRO A 6 -43.67 36.08 -26.73
N PHE A 7 -44.17 35.83 -25.52
CA PHE A 7 -43.32 35.49 -24.36
C PHE A 7 -43.30 34.02 -23.95
N ARG A 8 -43.53 33.08 -24.88
CA ARG A 8 -43.23 31.66 -24.64
C ARG A 8 -41.73 31.36 -24.83
N ARG A 9 -40.85 32.07 -24.11
CA ARG A 9 -39.45 31.68 -24.00
C ARG A 9 -39.38 30.42 -23.15
N SER A 10 -39.02 29.31 -23.81
CA SER A 10 -38.72 28.03 -23.19
C SER A 10 -37.66 28.19 -22.11
N ARG A 11 -38.06 28.25 -20.84
CA ARG A 11 -37.19 27.82 -19.75
C ARG A 11 -37.08 26.31 -19.86
N ARG A 12 -36.15 25.83 -20.69
CA ARG A 12 -35.55 24.52 -20.43
C ARG A 12 -34.74 24.69 -19.16
N SER A 13 -35.38 24.47 -18.01
CA SER A 13 -34.62 24.09 -16.83
C SER A 13 -33.89 22.82 -17.22
N THR A 14 -32.57 22.93 -17.40
CA THR A 14 -31.70 21.76 -17.44
C THR A 14 -31.75 21.18 -16.04
N ILE A 15 -32.80 20.41 -15.74
CA ILE A 15 -32.85 19.54 -14.57
C ILE A 15 -31.77 18.51 -14.86
N ILE A 16 -30.55 18.78 -14.40
CA ILE A 16 -29.49 17.78 -14.39
C ILE A 16 -30.06 16.68 -13.49
N SER A 17 -30.42 15.54 -14.09
CA SER A 17 -31.00 14.44 -13.34
C SER A 17 -30.01 14.07 -12.21
N PRO A 18 -30.48 13.87 -10.97
CA PRO A 18 -29.62 13.50 -9.86
C PRO A 18 -28.73 12.29 -10.21
N THR A 19 -29.25 11.39 -11.04
CA THR A 19 -28.54 10.21 -11.55
C THR A 19 -27.30 10.52 -12.38
N ARG A 20 -27.28 11.63 -13.14
CA ARG A 20 -26.11 12.02 -13.94
C ARG A 20 -25.02 12.64 -13.07
N TYR A 21 -25.40 13.45 -12.09
CA TYR A 21 -24.47 14.00 -11.09
C TYR A 21 -23.86 12.89 -10.24
N ILE A 22 -24.67 11.98 -9.71
CA ILE A 22 -24.21 10.80 -8.95
C ILE A 22 -23.28 9.93 -9.81
N ARG A 23 -23.59 9.72 -11.09
CA ARG A 23 -22.75 8.91 -12.00
C ARG A 23 -21.41 9.56 -12.33
N GLU A 24 -21.38 10.86 -12.65
CA GLU A 24 -20.13 11.57 -13.00
C GLU A 24 -19.23 11.76 -11.77
N TRP A 25 -19.79 11.94 -10.57
CA TRP A 25 -19.03 11.89 -9.31
C TRP A 25 -18.33 10.53 -9.08
N HIS A 26 -19.01 9.41 -9.39
CA HIS A 26 -18.38 8.09 -9.29
C HIS A 26 -17.22 7.90 -10.27
N TRP A 27 -17.30 8.44 -11.49
CA TRP A 27 -16.22 8.33 -12.48
C TRP A 27 -14.99 9.16 -12.10
N HIS A 28 -15.18 10.39 -11.63
CA HIS A 28 -14.06 11.21 -11.16
C HIS A 28 -13.41 10.58 -9.92
N ALA A 29 -14.22 10.15 -8.93
CA ALA A 29 -13.70 9.45 -7.76
C ALA A 29 -12.94 8.17 -8.14
N LEU A 30 -13.50 7.34 -9.03
CA LEU A 30 -12.85 6.13 -9.52
C LEU A 30 -11.54 6.42 -10.26
N SER A 31 -11.52 7.44 -11.12
CA SER A 31 -10.30 7.82 -11.84
C SER A 31 -9.18 8.27 -10.88
N VAL A 32 -9.52 9.04 -9.84
CA VAL A 32 -8.55 9.47 -8.83
C VAL A 32 -8.04 8.27 -8.03
N LEU A 33 -8.91 7.35 -7.63
CA LEU A 33 -8.53 6.11 -6.95
C LEU A 33 -7.55 5.28 -7.79
N VAL A 34 -7.84 5.11 -9.08
CA VAL A 34 -6.97 4.36 -10.00
C VAL A 34 -5.62 5.06 -10.17
N CYS A 35 -5.60 6.37 -10.35
CA CYS A 35 -4.34 7.13 -10.47
C CYS A 35 -3.47 6.99 -9.21
N ILE A 36 -4.07 7.12 -8.02
CA ILE A 36 -3.37 6.96 -6.74
C ILE A 36 -2.85 5.52 -6.60
N ALA A 37 -3.69 4.51 -6.86
CA ALA A 37 -3.31 3.11 -6.77
C ALA A 37 -2.16 2.75 -7.73
N CYS A 38 -2.20 3.23 -8.98
CA CYS A 38 -1.13 3.04 -9.95
C CYS A 38 0.17 3.71 -9.50
N LEU A 39 0.11 4.95 -9.01
CA LEU A 39 1.29 5.67 -8.52
C LEU A 39 1.91 4.95 -7.32
N LEU A 40 1.10 4.53 -6.37
CA LEU A 40 1.57 3.87 -5.15
C LEU A 40 2.17 2.50 -5.46
N THR A 41 1.54 1.72 -6.34
CA THR A 41 2.06 0.43 -6.83
C THR A 41 3.37 0.60 -7.61
N PHE A 42 3.48 1.67 -8.41
CA PHE A 42 4.71 1.99 -9.13
C PHE A 42 5.87 2.31 -8.16
N ILE A 43 5.62 3.15 -7.15
CA ILE A 43 6.60 3.48 -6.11
C ILE A 43 7.01 2.22 -5.34
N ALA A 44 6.04 1.39 -4.95
CA ALA A 44 6.30 0.12 -4.27
C ALA A 44 7.19 -0.79 -5.13
N GLY A 45 6.92 -0.91 -6.43
CA GLY A 45 7.72 -1.67 -7.38
C GLY A 45 9.14 -1.13 -7.55
N TYR A 46 9.29 0.19 -7.60
CA TYR A 46 10.59 0.86 -7.67
C TYR A 46 11.43 0.58 -6.42
N VAL A 47 10.89 0.81 -5.22
CA VAL A 47 11.60 0.55 -3.96
C VAL A 47 11.93 -0.94 -3.82
N ASN A 48 11.01 -1.84 -4.19
CA ASN A 48 11.28 -3.28 -4.19
C ASN A 48 12.41 -3.68 -5.14
N THR A 49 12.52 -3.02 -6.29
CA THR A 49 13.63 -3.25 -7.23
C THR A 49 14.96 -2.80 -6.61
N ILE A 50 14.98 -1.68 -5.90
CA ILE A 50 16.16 -1.24 -5.13
C ILE A 50 16.51 -2.29 -4.07
N CYS A 51 15.52 -2.81 -3.33
CA CYS A 51 15.75 -3.86 -2.33
C CYS A 51 16.36 -5.12 -2.93
N ILE A 52 15.91 -5.55 -4.11
CA ILE A 52 16.44 -6.75 -4.80
C ILE A 52 17.85 -6.50 -5.35
N VAL A 53 18.11 -5.35 -5.98
CA VAL A 53 19.36 -5.13 -6.70
C VAL A 53 20.48 -4.61 -5.80
N ASN A 54 20.16 -3.70 -4.87
CA ASN A 54 21.17 -2.88 -4.19
C ASN A 54 21.31 -3.12 -2.67
N ALA A 55 20.31 -3.73 -2.02
CA ALA A 55 20.31 -3.85 -0.55
C ALA A 55 20.26 -5.31 -0.07
N PHE A 56 19.10 -5.97 -0.21
CA PHE A 56 18.78 -7.21 0.51
C PHE A 56 18.73 -8.46 -0.37
N ARG A 57 18.88 -8.32 -1.70
CA ARG A 57 18.73 -9.42 -2.68
C ARG A 57 17.41 -10.19 -2.57
N LEU A 58 16.38 -9.54 -2.02
CA LEU A 58 15.10 -10.17 -1.67
C LEU A 58 13.93 -9.23 -2.00
N PRO A 59 12.83 -9.75 -2.57
CA PRO A 59 11.59 -9.00 -2.69
C PRO A 59 10.94 -8.88 -1.30
N LEU A 60 10.80 -7.64 -0.80
CA LEU A 60 10.20 -7.38 0.52
C LEU A 60 8.72 -6.97 0.45
N THR A 61 8.19 -6.69 -0.75
CA THR A 61 6.78 -6.33 -0.96
C THR A 61 5.82 -7.50 -0.94
N ALA A 62 6.31 -8.73 -1.13
CA ALA A 62 5.48 -9.93 -1.23
C ALA A 62 6.02 -11.03 -0.31
N LEU A 63 5.25 -11.35 0.73
CA LEU A 63 5.67 -12.30 1.76
C LEU A 63 5.64 -13.76 1.31
N THR A 64 4.92 -14.11 0.24
CA THR A 64 4.82 -15.51 -0.23
C THR A 64 6.20 -16.10 -0.54
N GLY A 65 7.06 -15.35 -1.22
CA GLY A 65 8.42 -15.80 -1.54
C GLY A 65 9.30 -15.95 -0.29
N SER A 66 9.21 -14.99 0.63
CA SER A 66 9.93 -15.01 1.91
C SER A 66 9.48 -16.16 2.81
N THR A 67 8.18 -16.47 2.82
CA THR A 67 7.59 -17.59 3.57
C THR A 67 8.07 -18.94 3.01
N SER A 68 8.07 -19.10 1.69
CA SER A 68 8.61 -20.32 1.05
C SER A 68 10.10 -20.50 1.34
N LYS A 69 10.90 -19.43 1.28
CA LYS A 69 12.32 -19.48 1.65
C LYS A 69 12.52 -19.85 3.12
N MET A 70 11.73 -19.27 4.03
CA MET A 70 11.75 -19.62 5.45
C MET A 70 11.53 -21.11 5.67
N ALA A 71 10.50 -21.69 5.02
CA ALA A 71 10.18 -23.12 5.14
C ALA A 71 11.33 -24.02 4.65
N ILE A 72 11.96 -23.68 3.53
CA ILE A 72 13.11 -24.41 2.99
C ILE A 72 14.30 -24.35 3.97
N ILE A 73 14.60 -23.17 4.51
CA ILE A 73 15.72 -22.94 5.44
C ILE A 73 15.49 -23.68 6.77
N LEU A 74 14.24 -23.72 7.23
CA LEU A 74 13.84 -24.47 8.41
C LEU A 74 14.02 -25.98 8.20
N ALA A 75 13.64 -26.50 7.03
CA ALA A 75 13.85 -27.90 6.66
C ALA A 75 15.34 -28.28 6.58
N GLN A 76 16.22 -27.31 6.29
CA GLN A 76 17.68 -27.47 6.31
C GLN A 76 18.28 -27.40 7.72
N GLY A 77 17.49 -27.17 8.77
CA GLY A 77 17.95 -27.07 10.16
C GLY A 77 18.63 -25.74 10.50
N ARG A 78 18.54 -24.73 9.64
CA ARG A 78 19.19 -23.41 9.82
C ARG A 78 18.24 -22.43 10.51
N PHE A 79 17.99 -22.68 11.80
CA PHE A 79 17.02 -21.93 12.60
C PHE A 79 17.36 -20.44 12.75
N ASP A 80 18.65 -20.11 12.78
CA ASP A 80 19.18 -18.75 12.82
C ASP A 80 18.63 -17.90 11.66
N ILE A 81 18.74 -18.41 10.43
CA ILE A 81 18.27 -17.67 9.26
C ILE A 81 16.75 -17.73 9.13
N ALA A 82 16.13 -18.87 9.45
CA ALA A 82 14.67 -18.99 9.45
C ALA A 82 14.02 -17.95 10.37
N PHE A 83 14.63 -17.68 11.54
CA PHE A 83 14.16 -16.66 12.47
C PHE A 83 14.16 -15.25 11.86
N HIS A 84 15.14 -14.92 11.04
CA HIS A 84 15.16 -13.62 10.36
C HIS A 84 14.07 -13.47 9.30
N PHE A 85 13.79 -14.53 8.54
CA PHE A 85 12.64 -14.51 7.64
C PHE A 85 11.32 -14.40 8.39
N PHE A 86 11.21 -15.05 9.56
CA PHE A 86 10.07 -14.87 10.46
C PHE A 86 9.94 -13.41 10.91
N LEU A 87 11.03 -12.76 11.31
CA LEU A 87 11.02 -11.34 11.69
C LEU A 87 10.60 -10.43 10.54
N LEU A 88 11.05 -10.69 9.30
CA LEU A 88 10.59 -9.94 8.12
C LEU A 88 9.07 -10.06 7.95
N ILE A 89 8.54 -11.29 7.99
CA ILE A 89 7.11 -11.57 7.88
C ILE A 89 6.35 -10.87 9.01
N PHE A 90 6.85 -10.96 10.23
CA PHE A 90 6.26 -10.33 11.40
C PHE A 90 6.25 -8.80 11.28
N SER A 91 7.36 -8.17 10.86
CA SER A 91 7.44 -6.73 10.67
C SER A 91 6.45 -6.22 9.64
N PHE A 92 6.28 -6.94 8.53
CA PHE A 92 5.26 -6.62 7.53
C PHE A 92 3.85 -6.71 8.12
N ALA A 93 3.52 -7.84 8.76
CA ALA A 93 2.21 -8.03 9.38
C ALA A 93 1.92 -6.95 10.44
N TRP A 94 2.94 -6.58 11.22
CA TRP A 94 2.84 -5.51 12.20
C TRP A 94 2.60 -4.14 11.56
N GLY A 95 3.28 -3.83 10.45
CA GLY A 95 3.00 -2.62 9.67
C GLY A 95 1.56 -2.58 9.16
N SER A 96 1.05 -3.69 8.62
CA SER A 96 -0.34 -3.78 8.17
C SER A 96 -1.34 -3.62 9.32
N PHE A 97 -1.06 -4.24 10.48
CA PHE A 97 -1.86 -4.07 11.69
C PHE A 97 -1.89 -2.61 12.17
N ILE A 98 -0.73 -1.93 12.23
CA ILE A 98 -0.66 -0.51 12.59
C ILE A 98 -1.50 0.34 11.63
N SER A 99 -1.39 0.08 10.33
CA SER A 99 -2.16 0.79 9.30
C SER A 99 -3.67 0.63 9.50
N ALA A 100 -4.12 -0.61 9.70
CA ALA A 100 -5.52 -0.90 9.98
C ALA A 100 -6.00 -0.24 11.29
N ALA A 101 -5.19 -0.28 12.34
CA ALA A 101 -5.51 0.33 13.63
C ALA A 101 -5.61 1.87 13.55
N ILE A 102 -4.77 2.52 12.74
CA ILE A 102 -4.80 3.97 12.53
C ILE A 102 -6.01 4.40 11.70
N ILE A 103 -6.32 3.66 10.63
CA ILE A 103 -7.41 4.03 9.71
C ILE A 103 -8.78 3.70 10.32
N GLY A 104 -8.89 2.61 11.07
CA GLY A 104 -10.11 2.17 11.73
C GLY A 104 -11.14 1.52 10.79
N GLY A 105 -12.14 0.83 11.38
CA GLY A 105 -13.13 0.02 10.65
C GLY A 105 -14.32 0.76 10.04
N SER A 106 -14.33 2.10 9.98
CA SER A 106 -15.51 2.84 9.50
C SER A 106 -15.37 3.37 8.08
N SER A 107 -16.17 2.80 7.17
CA SER A 107 -16.71 3.38 5.92
C SER A 107 -15.97 4.59 5.32
N PHE A 108 -15.18 4.32 4.28
CA PHE A 108 -14.88 5.17 3.11
C PHE A 108 -14.98 6.70 3.31
N ARG A 109 -14.19 7.24 4.24
CA ARG A 109 -13.89 8.68 4.30
C ARG A 109 -12.39 8.86 4.23
N ILE A 110 -11.90 9.51 3.17
CA ILE A 110 -10.52 10.02 3.10
C ILE A 110 -10.39 11.04 4.23
N GLN A 111 -9.85 10.59 5.36
CA GLN A 111 -9.59 11.41 6.54
C GLN A 111 -8.08 11.55 6.74
N HIS A 112 -7.68 12.45 7.65
CA HIS A 112 -6.28 12.72 7.99
C HIS A 112 -5.45 11.46 8.32
N HIS A 113 -6.09 10.36 8.71
CA HIS A 113 -5.44 9.10 9.04
C HIS A 113 -4.66 8.46 7.88
N TYR A 114 -5.13 8.56 6.64
CA TYR A 114 -4.40 8.03 5.46
C TYR A 114 -3.07 8.78 5.23
N GLY A 115 -3.10 10.10 5.37
CA GLY A 115 -1.88 10.93 5.29
C GLY A 115 -0.89 10.60 6.41
N PHE A 116 -1.39 10.27 7.60
CA PHE A 116 -0.54 9.85 8.71
C PHE A 116 0.12 8.49 8.47
N VAL A 117 -0.59 7.51 7.90
CA VAL A 117 0.01 6.23 7.52
C VAL A 117 1.10 6.40 6.45
N LEU A 118 0.85 7.23 5.42
CA LEU A 118 1.84 7.58 4.40
C LEU A 118 3.09 8.25 4.98
N PHE A 119 2.90 9.09 6.01
CA PHE A 119 4.00 9.72 6.72
C PHE A 119 4.83 8.69 7.50
N LEU A 120 4.19 7.76 8.20
CA LEU A 120 4.88 6.67 8.89
C LEU A 120 5.62 5.75 7.93
N GLU A 121 5.02 5.41 6.79
CA GLU A 121 5.67 4.65 5.71
C GLU A 121 6.95 5.37 5.24
N SER A 122 6.84 6.67 4.96
CA SER A 122 7.96 7.49 4.51
C SER A 122 9.10 7.53 5.53
N ILE A 123 8.77 7.63 6.82
CA ILE A 123 9.76 7.55 7.91
C ILE A 123 10.42 6.17 7.94
N ALA A 124 9.64 5.09 7.89
CA ALA A 124 10.15 3.73 7.96
C ALA A 124 11.11 3.42 6.80
N LEU A 125 10.74 3.79 5.57
CA LEU A 125 11.57 3.64 4.39
C LEU A 125 12.80 4.57 4.42
N GLY A 126 12.64 5.82 4.86
CA GLY A 126 13.74 6.78 4.96
C GLY A 126 14.80 6.35 5.97
N ILE A 127 14.37 5.98 7.18
CA ILE A 127 15.26 5.48 8.24
C ILE A 127 15.90 4.15 7.81
N GLY A 128 15.11 3.22 7.25
CA GLY A 128 15.62 1.95 6.75
C GLY A 128 16.70 2.15 5.68
N SER A 129 16.45 3.02 4.71
CA SER A 129 17.43 3.37 3.66
C SER A 129 18.70 4.00 4.23
N LEU A 130 18.58 4.93 5.19
CA LEU A 130 19.75 5.55 5.83
C LEU A 130 20.63 4.52 6.56
N PHE A 131 20.01 3.65 7.35
CA PHE A 131 20.75 2.58 8.04
C PHE A 131 21.40 1.60 7.07
N GLU A 132 20.73 1.30 5.96
CA GLU A 132 21.30 0.40 4.96
C GLU A 132 22.51 1.00 4.25
N ASN A 133 22.49 2.30 3.93
CA ASN A 133 23.66 2.98 3.37
C ASN A 133 24.86 2.95 4.33
N VAL A 134 24.63 3.10 5.64
CA VAL A 134 25.68 2.95 6.66
C VAL A 134 26.18 1.51 6.73
N HIS A 135 25.28 0.53 6.70
CA HIS A 135 25.62 -0.89 6.74
C HIS A 135 26.48 -1.31 5.54
N ILE A 136 26.10 -0.91 4.32
CA ILE A 136 26.88 -1.16 3.10
C ILE A 136 28.27 -0.53 3.20
N SER A 137 28.38 0.71 3.73
CA SER A 137 29.66 1.40 3.91
C SER A 137 30.62 0.71 4.88
N LEU A 138 30.13 -0.15 5.77
CA LEU A 138 30.92 -0.85 6.77
C LEU A 138 31.38 -2.25 6.32
N ASN A 139 31.18 -2.63 5.05
CA ASN A 139 31.58 -3.92 4.46
C ASN A 139 31.05 -5.16 5.21
N SER A 140 29.92 -5.05 5.89
CA SER A 140 29.23 -6.20 6.46
C SER A 140 28.53 -6.99 5.35
N HIS A 141 29.21 -8.00 4.81
CA HIS A 141 28.74 -8.92 3.77
C HIS A 141 27.54 -9.82 4.17
N TRP A 142 26.73 -9.43 5.14
CA TRP A 142 25.53 -10.20 5.52
C TRP A 142 24.38 -9.86 4.56
N GLU A 143 24.38 -10.52 3.40
CA GLU A 143 23.58 -10.23 2.19
C GLU A 143 22.04 -10.29 2.33
N ALA A 144 21.47 -10.45 3.54
CA ALA A 144 20.01 -10.57 3.72
C ALA A 144 19.49 -10.13 5.11
N LEU A 145 20.35 -9.68 6.02
CA LEU A 145 20.06 -9.69 7.46
C LEU A 145 20.36 -8.37 8.16
N SER A 146 20.33 -7.29 7.41
CA SER A 146 20.46 -5.96 8.00
C SER A 146 19.18 -5.63 8.78
N PRO A 147 19.29 -5.10 10.02
CA PRO A 147 18.12 -4.64 10.79
C PRO A 147 17.25 -3.61 10.06
N SER A 148 17.83 -2.89 9.08
CA SER A 148 17.11 -1.96 8.20
C SER A 148 15.99 -2.65 7.40
N ALA A 149 16.17 -3.93 7.05
CA ALA A 149 15.20 -4.70 6.27
C ALA A 149 13.86 -4.84 6.99
N TYR A 150 13.87 -4.93 8.33
CA TYR A 150 12.64 -5.01 9.13
C TYR A 150 11.84 -3.71 9.07
N LEU A 151 12.52 -2.56 9.11
CA LEU A 151 11.87 -1.24 8.98
C LEU A 151 11.30 -1.05 7.58
N VAL A 152 12.05 -1.44 6.54
CA VAL A 152 11.57 -1.40 5.16
C VAL A 152 10.36 -2.30 4.96
N CYS A 153 10.40 -3.52 5.51
CA CYS A 153 9.30 -4.49 5.44
C CYS A 153 8.06 -4.00 6.20
N LEU A 154 8.25 -3.33 7.35
CA LEU A 154 7.19 -2.65 8.09
C LEU A 154 6.55 -1.52 7.27
N GLY A 155 7.36 -0.73 6.54
CA GLY A 155 6.88 0.27 5.59
C GLY A 155 5.99 -0.33 4.49
N PHE A 156 6.44 -1.41 3.86
CA PHE A 156 5.62 -2.13 2.88
C PHE A 156 4.32 -2.70 3.49
N GLY A 157 4.37 -3.17 4.73
CA GLY A 157 3.20 -3.58 5.50
C GLY A 157 2.19 -2.46 5.71
N LEU A 158 2.66 -1.27 6.11
CA LEU A 158 1.81 -0.07 6.30
C LEU A 158 1.08 0.30 5.01
N GLN A 159 1.81 0.33 3.89
CA GLN A 159 1.27 0.66 2.57
C GLN A 159 0.23 -0.37 2.11
N ASN A 160 0.52 -1.66 2.30
CA ASN A 160 -0.40 -2.73 1.89
C ASN A 160 -1.68 -2.76 2.76
N GLY A 161 -1.56 -2.59 4.08
CA GLY A 161 -2.73 -2.47 4.96
C GLY A 161 -3.59 -1.24 4.63
N MET A 162 -2.94 -0.13 4.25
CA MET A 162 -3.64 1.09 3.87
C MET A 162 -4.42 0.88 2.57
N CYS A 163 -3.79 0.31 1.53
CA CYS A 163 -4.45 0.00 0.26
C CYS A 163 -5.63 -0.96 0.42
N THR A 164 -5.48 -1.97 1.27
CA THR A 164 -6.53 -2.95 1.55
C THR A 164 -7.74 -2.29 2.20
N THR A 165 -7.51 -1.46 3.22
CA THR A 165 -8.57 -0.68 3.89
C THR A 165 -9.19 0.35 2.95
N TYR A 166 -8.37 1.05 2.16
CA TYR A 166 -8.80 2.08 1.22
C TYR A 166 -9.66 1.56 0.09
N SER A 167 -9.36 0.36 -0.42
CA SER A 167 -10.15 -0.28 -1.47
C SER A 167 -11.38 -1.03 -0.92
N GLY A 168 -11.61 -1.04 0.40
CA GLY A 168 -12.67 -1.85 1.02
C GLY A 168 -12.50 -3.35 0.76
N ALA A 169 -11.25 -3.82 0.72
CA ALA A 169 -10.87 -5.19 0.36
C ALA A 169 -11.32 -5.67 -1.04
N VAL A 170 -11.67 -4.75 -1.96
CA VAL A 170 -12.09 -5.06 -3.34
C VAL A 170 -10.91 -5.48 -4.22
N ILE A 171 -9.72 -4.91 -4.00
CA ILE A 171 -8.51 -5.26 -4.75
C ILE A 171 -7.61 -6.10 -3.84
N ARG A 172 -7.44 -7.39 -4.17
CA ARG A 172 -6.56 -8.33 -3.44
C ARG A 172 -5.50 -8.88 -4.38
N THR A 173 -4.24 -8.87 -3.96
CA THR A 173 -3.18 -9.58 -4.67
C THR A 173 -2.49 -10.53 -3.68
N THR A 174 -2.76 -11.83 -3.84
CA THR A 174 -2.12 -13.02 -3.19
C THR A 174 -2.76 -13.61 -1.92
N HIS A 175 -2.83 -14.96 -1.87
CA HIS A 175 -3.48 -15.76 -0.82
C HIS A 175 -2.91 -15.54 0.60
N VAL A 176 -1.59 -15.41 0.75
CA VAL A 176 -0.92 -15.34 2.07
C VAL A 176 -0.86 -13.90 2.59
N THR A 177 -0.56 -12.94 1.72
CA THR A 177 -0.55 -11.52 2.09
C THR A 177 -1.96 -11.07 2.45
N GLY A 178 -2.98 -11.54 1.72
CA GLY A 178 -4.39 -11.27 2.02
C GLY A 178 -4.86 -11.80 3.38
N THR A 179 -4.41 -12.97 3.84
CA THR A 179 -4.76 -13.50 5.18
C THR A 179 -4.04 -12.82 6.34
N MET A 180 -2.93 -12.13 6.09
CA MET A 180 -2.15 -11.44 7.13
C MET A 180 -2.60 -9.98 7.32
N THR A 181 -3.24 -9.41 6.31
CA THR A 181 -3.70 -8.00 6.31
C THR A 181 -5.19 -7.84 6.62
N ASP A 182 -5.93 -8.93 6.81
CA ASP A 182 -7.36 -8.99 7.15
C ASP A 182 -7.53 -9.35 8.64
#